data_AF-A0A535KCA2-F1
#
_entry.id   AF-A0A535KCA2-F1
#
_cell.length_a   1.000
_cell.length_b   1.000
_cell.length_c   1.000
_cell.angle_alpha   90.00
_cell.angle_beta   90.00
_cell.angle_gamma   90.00
#
_symmetry.space_group_name_H-M   'P 1'
#
loop_
_entity.id
_entity.type
_entity.pdbx_description
1 polymer ?
#
loop_
_entity_poly.entity_id
_entity_poly.type
_entity_poly.pdbx_seq_one_letter_code
_entity_poly.pdbx_strand_id
1 'polypeptide(L)' 'GKGWLNGGNRFEYVAPVTVGDHVTATGRIADVYEKPGSTGALLFIIFETDYVNQRGELVARLRGTMIRR' A
#
# COMPACT_ATOMS: atom_id res chain seq x y z
N GLY A 1 -11.06 -21.11 2.65
CA GLY A 1 -9.59 -21.04 2.71
C GLY A 1 -9.19 -19.67 3.19
N LYS A 2 -8.15 -19.57 4.04
CA LYS A 2 -7.61 -18.32 4.59
C LYS A 2 -7.29 -17.35 3.45
N GLY A 3 -8.13 -16.34 3.27
CA GLY A 3 -8.16 -15.47 2.09
C GLY A 3 -7.50 -14.12 2.35
N TRP A 4 -6.99 -13.51 1.29
CA TRP A 4 -6.53 -12.13 1.31
C TRP A 4 -7.61 -11.22 0.74
N LEU A 5 -7.77 -10.02 1.31
CA LEU A 5 -8.68 -9.00 0.82
C LEU A 5 -7.94 -7.67 0.74
N ASN A 6 -8.18 -6.94 -0.33
CA ASN A 6 -7.80 -5.55 -0.41
C ASN A 6 -8.82 -4.73 0.40
N GLY A 7 -8.38 -4.15 1.51
CA GLY A 7 -9.18 -3.26 2.37
C GLY A 7 -9.25 -1.82 1.89
N GLY A 8 -8.58 -1.50 0.77
CA GLY A 8 -8.58 -0.19 0.14
C GLY A 8 -7.18 0.39 0.00
N ASN A 9 -7.01 1.23 -1.02
CA ASN A 9 -5.78 1.95 -1.34
C ASN A 9 -6.09 3.44 -1.44
N ARG A 10 -5.26 4.28 -0.82
CA ARG A 10 -5.28 5.74 -1.01
C ARG A 10 -3.97 6.17 -1.65
N PHE A 11 -4.08 6.81 -2.81
CA PHE A 11 -2.94 7.42 -3.49
C PHE A 11 -2.93 8.93 -3.26
N GLU A 12 -1.74 9.47 -3.05
CA GLU A 12 -1.42 10.88 -3.10
C GLU A 12 -0.46 11.09 -4.27
N TYR A 13 -0.86 11.88 -5.25
CA TYR A 13 -0.02 12.22 -6.40
C TYR A 13 0.68 13.55 -6.11
N VAL A 14 2.01 13.53 -6.14
CA VAL A 14 2.85 14.65 -5.74
C VAL A 14 3.42 15.36 -6.98
N ALA A 15 3.76 14.59 -8.02
CA ALA A 15 4.25 15.09 -9.29
C ALA A 15 3.78 14.21 -10.46
N PRO A 16 3.73 14.73 -11.70
CA PRO A 16 3.38 13.92 -12.87
C PRO A 16 4.35 12.76 -13.08
N VAL A 17 3.80 11.61 -13.48
CA VAL A 17 4.58 10.50 -14.07
C VAL A 17 4.36 10.54 -15.57
N THR A 18 5.45 10.48 -16.33
CA THR A 18 5.43 10.57 -17.79
C THR A 18 5.88 9.27 -18.44
N VAL A 19 5.48 9.06 -19.70
CA VAL A 19 5.94 7.91 -20.48
C VAL A 19 7.46 7.96 -20.59
N GLY A 20 8.12 6.86 -20.20
CA GLY A 20 9.58 6.75 -20.17
C GLY A 20 10.21 6.97 -18.79
N ASP A 21 9.45 7.42 -17.78
CA ASP A 21 9.97 7.45 -16.41
C ASP A 21 10.23 6.03 -15.88
N HIS A 22 11.38 5.86 -15.22
CA HIS A 22 11.68 4.67 -14.42
C HIS A 22 11.32 4.95 -12.97
N VAL A 23 10.22 4.37 -12.51
CA VAL A 23 9.70 4.56 -11.16
C VAL A 23 10.10 3.39 -10.26
N THR A 24 10.81 3.70 -9.18
CA THR A 24 11.12 2.77 -8.09
C THR A 24 10.05 2.88 -7.01
N ALA A 25 9.48 1.74 -6.62
CA ALA A 25 8.51 1.66 -5.53
C ALA A 25 9.19 1.06 -4.29
N THR A 26 9.15 1.77 -3.17
CA THR A 26 9.69 1.29 -1.89
C THR A 26 8.57 1.19 -0.86
N GLY A 27 8.21 -0.04 -0.50
CA GLY A 27 7.15 -0.34 0.44
C GLY A 27 7.66 -0.57 1.87
N ARG A 28 6.87 -0.19 2.86
CA ARG A 28 7.09 -0.50 4.28
C ARG A 28 5.77 -0.81 4.98
N ILE A 29 5.82 -1.71 5.96
CA ILE A 29 4.70 -1.93 6.86
C ILE A 29 4.61 -0.75 7.83
N ALA A 30 3.47 -0.08 7.81
CA ALA A 30 3.18 1.05 8.68
C ALA A 30 2.49 0.63 9.97
N ASP A 31 1.66 -0.42 9.91
CA ASP A 31 0.96 -0.95 11.09
C ASP A 31 0.44 -2.37 10.82
N VAL A 32 0.25 -3.15 11.89
CA VAL A 32 -0.38 -4.47 11.87
C VAL A 32 -1.23 -4.63 13.12
N TYR A 33 -2.52 -4.94 12.95
CA TYR A 33 -3.42 -5.16 14.08
C TYR A 33 -4.50 -6.19 13.77
N GLU A 34 -5.07 -6.80 14.80
CA GLU A 34 -6.15 -7.79 14.68
C GLU A 34 -7.51 -7.20 15.04
N LYS A 35 -8.57 -7.71 14.40
CA LYS A 35 -9.97 -7.46 14.77
C LYS A 35 -10.79 -8.75 14.73
N PRO A 36 -11.76 -8.96 15.64
CA PRO A 36 -12.67 -10.09 15.53
C PRO A 36 -13.56 -9.96 14.29
N GLY A 37 -13.68 -11.05 13.53
CA GLY A 37 -14.61 -11.20 12.41
C GLY A 37 -15.65 -12.28 12.69
N SER A 38 -16.71 -12.31 11.87
CA SER A 38 -17.84 -13.25 12.02
C SER A 38 -17.43 -14.73 11.91
N THR A 39 -16.28 -15.02 11.31
CA THR A 39 -15.77 -16.39 11.09
C THR A 39 -14.36 -16.61 11.67
N GLY A 40 -13.86 -15.70 12.52
CA GLY A 40 -12.51 -15.75 13.06
C GLY A 40 -11.81 -14.39 13.06
N ALA A 41 -10.60 -14.33 13.64
CA ALA A 41 -9.81 -13.10 13.67
C ALA A 41 -9.40 -12.64 12.25
N LEU A 42 -9.38 -11.33 12.07
CA LEU A 42 -8.94 -10.64 10.86
C LEU A 42 -7.64 -9.90 11.17
N LEU A 43 -6.56 -10.19 10.44
CA LEU A 43 -5.32 -9.45 10.55
C LEU A 43 -5.29 -8.34 9.49
N PHE A 44 -5.27 -7.09 9.95
CA PHE A 44 -5.12 -5.91 9.12
C PHE A 44 -3.64 -5.55 9.03
N ILE A 45 -3.16 -5.37 7.81
CA ILE A 45 -1.79 -4.97 7.51
C ILE A 45 -1.87 -3.66 6.73
N ILE A 46 -1.39 -2.59 7.35
CA ILE A 46 -1.30 -1.27 6.71
C ILE A 46 0.11 -1.11 6.17
N PHE A 47 0.23 -0.82 4.88
CA PHE A 47 1.51 -0.58 4.24
C PHE A 47 1.51 0.77 3.54
N GLU A 48 2.69 1.37 3.46
CA GLU A 48 2.93 2.58 2.70
C GLU A 48 3.99 2.33 1.64
N THR A 49 3.78 2.86 0.45
CA THR A 49 4.72 2.74 -0.67
C THR A 49 5.02 4.12 -1.24
N ASP A 50 6.29 4.46 -1.29
CA ASP A 50 6.78 5.66 -1.95
C ASP A 50 7.22 5.31 -3.38
N TYR A 51 6.78 6.11 -4.34
CA TYR A 51 7.12 5.99 -5.74
C TYR A 51 8.04 7.14 -6.13
N VAL A 52 9.27 6.81 -6.53
CA VAL A 52 10.32 7.78 -6.85
C VAL A 52 10.80 7.54 -8.28
N ASN A 53 10.89 8.59 -9.10
CA ASN A 53 11.39 8.46 -10.47
C ASN A 53 12.92 8.44 -10.55
N GLN A 54 13.47 8.29 -11.75
CA GLN A 54 14.91 8.23 -12.01
C GLN A 54 15.68 9.51 -11.64
N ARG A 55 14.99 10.63 -11.43
CA ARG A 55 15.56 11.91 -10.99
C ARG A 55 15.58 12.04 -9.46
N GLY A 56 15.04 11.06 -8.73
CA GLY A 56 14.91 11.10 -7.28
C GLY A 56 13.66 11.86 -6.79
N GLU A 57 12.74 12.23 -7.69
CA GLU A 57 11.52 12.97 -7.30
C GLU A 57 10.45 12.00 -6.82
N LEU A 58 9.85 12.29 -5.65
CA LEU A 58 8.65 11.60 -5.19
C LEU A 58 7.48 11.97 -6.10
N VAL A 59 6.95 11.00 -6.82
CA VAL A 59 5.84 11.20 -7.76
C VAL A 59 4.49 10.80 -7.15
N ALA A 60 4.49 9.80 -6.27
CA ALA A 60 3.29 9.38 -5.56
C ALA A 60 3.61 8.68 -4.24
N ARG A 61 2.62 8.67 -3.34
CA ARG A 61 2.59 7.83 -2.14
C ARG A 61 1.30 7.02 -2.11
N LEU A 62 1.41 5.74 -1.78
CA LEU A 62 0.28 4.86 -1.51
C LEU A 62 0.23 4.57 -0.01
N ARG A 63 -0.97 4.60 0.57
CA ARG A 63 -1.28 3.90 1.83
C ARG A 63 -2.36 2.85 1.55
N GLY A 64 -2.01 1.59 1.72
CA GLY A 64 -2.89 0.45 1.43
C GLY A 64 -3.22 -0.36 2.68
N THR A 65 -4.39 -1.00 2.66
CA THR A 65 -4.82 -1.95 3.68
C THR A 65 -4.97 -3.33 3.06
N MET A 66 -4.30 -4.33 3.61
CA MET A 66 -4.49 -5.73 3.27
C MET A 66 -5.08 -6.46 4.49
N ILE A 67 -6.09 -7.31 4.28
CA ILE A 67 -6.74 -8.07 5.35
C ILE A 67 -6.55 -9.56 5.10
N ARG A 68 -6.03 -10.27 6.10
CA ARG A 68 -5.94 -11.73 6.12
C ARG A 68 -7.07 -12.31 6.98
N ARG A 69 -7.83 -13.25 6.42
CA ARG A 69 -8.79 -14.10 7.14
C ARG A 69 -8.18 -15.44 7.52
#